data_AF-Q1IK21-F1
#
_entry.id   AF-Q1IK21-F1
#
_cell.length_a   1.000
_cell.length_b   1.000
_cell.length_c   1.000
_cell.angle_alpha   90.00
_cell.angle_beta   90.00
_cell.angle_gamma   90.00
#
_symmetry.space_group_name_H-M   'P 1'
#
loop_
_entity.id
_entity.type
_entity.pdbx_description
1 polymer ?
#
loop_
_entity_poly.entity_id
_entity_poly.type
_entity_poly.pdbx_seq_one_letter_code
_entity_poly.pdbx_strand_id
1 'polypeptide(L)'
;MISCRLAACPENLGDGESWSFYLINDGSESIDGGVLEAVEWEWGDIPKSKLMSVAIPDLPSGGHIRIWRDDGEIRVTIKIRLRSAGQESWLEFEFPKLYIQRNLKIIAGLGKIGWQA
;
A
#
# COMPACT_ATOMS: atom_id res chain seq x y z
N MET A 1 13.99 -12.15 6.17
CA MET A 1 14.15 -10.78 5.59
C MET A 1 12.78 -10.32 5.16
N ILE A 2 12.35 -9.14 5.61
CA ILE A 2 11.02 -8.60 5.25
C ILE A 2 10.99 -8.35 3.75
N SER A 3 10.09 -9.05 3.05
CA SER A 3 9.81 -8.85 1.64
C SER A 3 8.32 -8.59 1.51
N CYS A 4 8.00 -7.37 1.12
CA CYS A 4 6.62 -6.94 0.95
C CYS A 4 6.51 -6.12 -0.32
N ARG A 5 5.30 -6.09 -0.84
CA ARG A 5 4.91 -5.19 -1.91
C ARG A 5 3.61 -4.52 -1.56
N LEU A 6 3.36 -3.39 -2.20
CA LEU A 6 2.12 -2.65 -2.01
C LEU A 6 1.33 -2.66 -3.31
N ALA A 7 0.02 -2.88 -3.22
CA ALA A 7 -0.86 -2.89 -4.38
C ALA A 7 -1.98 -1.86 -4.22
N ALA A 8 -2.13 -0.98 -5.21
CA ALA A 8 -3.26 -0.09 -5.34
C ALA A 8 -4.29 -0.71 -6.28
N CYS A 9 -5.51 -0.92 -5.80
CA CYS A 9 -6.60 -1.50 -6.58
C CYS A 9 -7.78 -0.53 -6.59
N PRO A 10 -8.37 -0.22 -7.76
CA PRO A 10 -9.59 0.58 -7.81
C PRO A 10 -10.72 -0.20 -7.12
N GLU A 11 -11.47 0.49 -6.26
CA GLU A 11 -12.71 -0.05 -5.70
C GLU A 11 -13.86 0.30 -6.64
N ASN A 12 -14.59 -0.72 -7.06
CA ASN A 12 -15.75 -0.55 -7.92
C ASN A 12 -16.98 -0.21 -7.05
N LEU A 13 -16.99 0.98 -6.45
CA LEU A 13 -18.07 1.47 -5.57
C LEU A 13 -19.16 2.25 -6.34
N GLY A 14 -19.08 2.29 -7.67
CA GLY A 14 -20.00 3.06 -8.52
C GLY A 14 -19.65 4.55 -8.66
N ASP A 15 -18.59 5.00 -7.98
CA ASP A 15 -17.99 6.34 -8.07
C ASP A 15 -16.80 6.39 -9.04
N GLY A 16 -16.14 5.26 -9.29
CA GLY A 16 -15.06 5.13 -10.28
C GLY A 16 -13.71 5.71 -9.86
N GLU A 17 -13.62 6.32 -8.69
CA GLU A 17 -12.46 7.13 -8.28
C GLU A 17 -11.79 6.64 -6.99
N SER A 18 -12.40 5.76 -6.20
CA SER A 18 -11.75 5.29 -4.96
C SER A 18 -10.69 4.20 -5.22
N TRP A 19 -9.47 4.37 -4.73
CA TRP A 19 -8.39 3.38 -4.73
C TRP A 19 -8.13 2.83 -3.32
N SER A 20 -7.88 1.53 -3.22
CA SER A 20 -7.48 0.87 -1.97
C SER A 20 -6.08 0.30 -2.07
N PHE A 21 -5.30 0.55 -1.02
CA PHE A 21 -3.91 0.13 -0.91
C PHE A 21 -3.80 -1.08 0.01
N TYR A 22 -3.20 -2.14 -0.51
CA TYR A 22 -3.04 -3.43 0.16
C TYR A 22 -1.56 -3.73 0.34
N LEU A 23 -1.15 -3.99 1.59
CA LEU A 23 0.15 -4.57 1.91
C LEU A 23 0.08 -6.08 1.72
N ILE A 24 1.06 -6.62 1.00
CA ILE A 24 1.17 -8.05 0.70
C ILE A 24 2.52 -8.53 1.24
N ASN A 25 2.51 -9.59 2.03
CA ASN A 25 3.71 -10.22 2.54
C ASN A 25 4.18 -11.32 1.58
N ASP A 26 5.18 -11.03 0.75
CA ASP A 26 5.81 -12.02 -0.13
C ASP A 26 6.96 -12.77 0.56
N GLY A 27 7.32 -12.35 1.77
CA GLY A 27 8.34 -12.99 2.59
C GLY A 27 7.92 -14.38 3.04
N SER A 28 8.90 -15.24 3.34
CA SER A 28 8.68 -16.56 3.91
C SER A 28 8.34 -16.54 5.41
N GLU A 29 8.48 -15.38 6.06
CA GLU A 29 8.28 -15.16 7.49
C GLU A 29 7.00 -14.34 7.72
N SER A 30 6.36 -14.53 8.88
CA SER A 30 5.25 -13.67 9.32
C SER A 30 5.76 -12.28 9.70
N ILE A 31 4.98 -11.27 9.39
CA ILE A 31 5.13 -9.94 9.98
C ILE A 31 4.34 -9.96 11.28
N ASP A 32 5.00 -9.65 12.40
CA ASP A 32 4.46 -9.67 13.77
C ASP A 32 3.84 -8.31 14.16
N GLY A 33 3.47 -7.54 13.15
CA GLY A 33 2.85 -6.22 13.25
C GLY A 33 3.65 -5.07 12.64
N GLY A 34 3.02 -3.91 12.60
CA GLY A 34 3.61 -2.70 12.05
C GLY A 34 2.66 -1.50 12.11
N VAL A 35 3.02 -0.45 11.40
CA VAL A 35 2.23 0.77 11.31
C VAL A 35 2.44 1.43 9.95
N LEU A 36 1.33 1.88 9.34
CA LEU A 36 1.38 2.88 8.29
C LEU A 36 1.69 4.22 8.97
N GLU A 37 2.91 4.73 8.78
CA GLU A 37 3.44 5.90 9.49
C GLU A 37 3.09 7.20 8.81
N ALA A 38 3.11 7.22 7.48
CA ALA A 38 2.77 8.40 6.72
C ALA A 38 2.28 8.07 5.33
N VAL A 39 1.49 8.99 4.81
CA VAL A 39 1.17 9.10 3.40
C VAL A 39 1.57 10.48 2.94
N GLU A 40 2.30 10.56 1.84
CA GLU A 40 2.71 11.79 1.19
C GLU A 40 2.10 11.85 -0.20
N TRP A 41 1.71 13.04 -0.64
CA TRP A 41 1.12 13.24 -1.95
C TRP A 41 1.48 14.63 -2.51
N GLU A 42 1.45 14.76 -3.83
CA GLU A 42 1.90 15.97 -4.53
C GLU A 42 0.81 16.57 -5.41
N TRP A 43 0.31 17.76 -5.07
CA TRP A 43 -0.67 18.47 -5.89
C TRP A 43 -0.04 19.70 -6.53
N GLY A 44 0.18 19.66 -7.85
CA GLY A 44 0.77 20.79 -8.60
C GLY A 44 2.15 21.20 -8.05
N ASP A 45 3.05 20.22 -7.88
CA ASP A 45 4.40 20.38 -7.31
C ASP A 45 4.46 20.82 -5.84
N ILE A 46 3.31 20.88 -5.14
CA ILE A 46 3.25 21.16 -3.71
C ILE A 46 3.19 19.82 -2.96
N PRO A 47 4.27 19.43 -2.26
CA PRO A 47 4.26 18.23 -1.43
C PRO A 47 3.37 18.46 -0.21
N LYS A 48 2.52 17.49 0.09
CA LYS A 48 1.73 17.38 1.30
C LYS A 48 2.01 16.04 1.95
N SER A 49 1.92 16.00 3.28
CA SER A 49 2.07 14.76 4.03
C SER A 49 1.05 14.72 5.16
N LYS A 50 0.68 13.49 5.51
CA LYS A 50 -0.13 13.19 6.68
C LYS A 50 0.52 12.06 7.43
N LEU A 51 0.85 12.34 8.70
CA LEU A 51 1.21 11.28 9.64
C LEU A 51 -0.01 10.40 9.88
N MET A 52 0.24 9.11 9.81
CA MET A 52 -0.72 8.05 10.02
C MET A 52 -0.27 7.24 11.23
N SER A 53 -1.24 6.69 11.94
CA SER A 53 -1.00 5.77 13.05
C SER A 53 -1.91 4.56 12.90
N VAL A 54 -1.99 4.02 11.68
CA VAL A 54 -2.84 2.86 11.37
C VAL A 54 -2.03 1.61 11.67
N ALA A 55 -2.47 0.87 12.70
CA ALA A 55 -1.84 -0.38 13.10
C ALA A 55 -2.00 -1.45 12.01
N ILE A 56 -0.91 -2.13 11.70
CA ILE A 56 -0.89 -3.32 10.86
C ILE A 56 -0.77 -4.51 11.83
N PRO A 57 -1.79 -5.39 11.90
CA PRO A 57 -1.75 -6.59 12.73
C PRO A 57 -0.78 -7.63 12.14
N ASP A 58 -0.70 -8.78 12.80
CA ASP A 58 0.08 -9.92 12.30
C ASP A 58 -0.37 -10.30 10.88
N LEU A 59 0.60 -10.40 9.98
CA LEU A 59 0.37 -10.71 8.57
C LEU A 59 1.18 -11.96 8.19
N PRO A 60 0.53 -13.13 7.99
CA PRO A 60 1.24 -14.35 7.66
C PRO A 60 1.92 -14.25 6.30
N SER A 61 2.87 -15.15 6.03
CA SER A 61 3.47 -15.31 4.69
C SER A 61 2.39 -15.55 3.63
N GLY A 62 2.45 -14.82 2.53
CA GLY A 62 1.44 -14.80 1.47
C GLY A 62 0.14 -14.07 1.83
N GLY A 63 0.03 -13.54 3.05
CA GLY A 63 -1.12 -12.78 3.51
C GLY A 63 -1.15 -11.36 2.93
N HIS A 64 -2.35 -10.77 2.94
CA HIS A 64 -2.55 -9.37 2.54
C HIS A 64 -3.54 -8.65 3.44
N ILE A 65 -3.41 -7.32 3.53
CA ILE A 65 -4.33 -6.47 4.28
C ILE A 65 -4.48 -5.09 3.64
N ARG A 66 -5.68 -4.52 3.66
CA ARG A 66 -5.92 -3.13 3.24
C ARG A 66 -5.49 -2.18 4.34
N ILE A 67 -4.57 -1.27 4.02
CA ILE A 67 -4.01 -0.31 4.99
C ILE A 67 -4.53 1.11 4.79
N TRP A 68 -5.00 1.45 3.58
CA TRP A 68 -5.42 2.80 3.26
C TRP A 68 -6.37 2.85 2.05
N ARG A 69 -7.10 3.96 1.94
CA ARG A 69 -7.99 4.30 0.82
C ARG A 69 -7.83 5.78 0.46
N ASP A 70 -7.86 6.06 -0.83
CA ASP A 70 -7.68 7.38 -1.43
C ASP A 70 -8.59 7.56 -2.65
N ASP A 71 -8.75 8.78 -3.17
CA ASP A 71 -9.41 9.05 -4.46
C ASP A 71 -8.48 8.85 -5.67
N GLY A 72 -7.19 8.55 -5.46
CA GLY A 72 -6.25 8.15 -6.51
C GLY A 72 -5.96 9.24 -7.55
N GLU A 73 -6.32 10.49 -7.28
CA GLU A 73 -6.07 11.62 -8.17
C GLU A 73 -4.59 12.04 -8.18
N ILE A 74 -3.82 11.62 -7.18
CA ILE A 74 -2.51 12.19 -6.88
C ILE A 74 -1.41 11.11 -6.89
N ARG A 75 -0.15 11.52 -7.13
CA ARG A 75 1.04 10.68 -6.86
C ARG A 75 1.13 10.48 -5.36
N VAL A 76 1.32 9.24 -4.91
CA VAL A 76 1.35 8.91 -3.48
C VAL A 76 2.63 8.21 -3.12
N THR A 77 3.26 8.62 -2.02
CA THR A 77 4.30 7.85 -1.34
C THR A 77 3.78 7.33 -0.01
N ILE A 78 3.88 6.03 0.22
CA ILE A 78 3.39 5.35 1.42
C ILE A 78 4.58 4.84 2.23
N LYS A 79 4.67 5.29 3.49
CA LYS A 79 5.76 4.94 4.41
C LYS A 79 5.24 4.03 5.51
N ILE A 80 5.85 2.86 5.63
CA ILE A 80 5.40 1.79 6.52
C ILE A 80 6.59 1.35 7.37
N ARG A 81 6.35 1.16 8.66
CA ARG A 81 7.26 0.45 9.55
C ARG A 81 6.69 -0.91 9.89
N LEU A 82 7.46 -1.96 9.63
CA LEU A 82 7.07 -3.36 9.87
C LEU A 82 8.03 -4.00 10.85
N ARG A 83 7.53 -5.00 11.58
CA ARG A 83 8.30 -5.84 12.49
C ARG A 83 8.14 -7.31 12.13
N SER A 84 9.24 -8.05 12.07
CA SER A 84 9.26 -9.48 11.77
C SER A 84 10.41 -10.13 12.53
N ALA A 85 10.15 -11.21 13.27
CA ALA A 85 11.16 -11.94 14.04
C ALA A 85 11.99 -11.03 14.97
N GLY A 86 11.35 -10.02 15.56
CA GLY A 86 12.00 -9.04 16.44
C GLY A 86 12.84 -7.97 15.73
N GLN A 87 12.88 -7.94 14.40
CA GLN A 87 13.55 -6.91 13.60
C GLN A 87 12.54 -5.90 13.06
N GLU A 88 12.85 -4.61 13.13
CA GLU A 88 12.07 -3.56 12.48
C GLU A 88 12.67 -3.21 11.11
N SER A 89 11.81 -2.81 10.16
CA SER A 89 12.21 -2.29 8.86
C SER A 89 11.26 -1.20 8.40
N TRP A 90 11.81 -0.21 7.72
CA TRP A 90 11.09 0.90 7.11
C TRP A 90 11.03 0.67 5.61
N LEU A 91 9.82 0.69 5.06
CA LEU A 91 9.55 0.52 3.65
C LEU A 91 8.86 1.76 3.12
N GLU A 92 9.22 2.13 1.91
CA GLU A 92 8.65 3.26 1.19
C GLU A 92 8.21 2.77 -0.19
N PHE A 93 6.96 3.08 -0.54
CA PHE A 93 6.37 2.68 -1.82
C PHE A 93 5.81 3.90 -2.54
N GLU A 94 6.28 4.12 -3.77
CA GLU A 94 5.80 5.22 -4.61
C GLU A 94 4.81 4.71 -5.65
N PHE A 95 3.69 5.43 -5.77
CA PHE A 95 2.67 5.20 -6.78
C PHE A 95 2.58 6.42 -7.68
N PRO A 96 2.59 6.23 -9.02
CA PRO A 96 2.31 7.31 -9.94
C PRO A 96 0.86 7.79 -9.77
N LYS A 97 0.47 8.81 -10.53
CA LYS A 97 -0.96 9.18 -10.67
C LYS A 97 -1.75 7.94 -11.10
N LEU A 98 -2.66 7.46 -10.26
CA LEU A 98 -3.32 6.17 -10.46
C LEU A 98 -4.49 6.28 -11.44
N TYR A 99 -5.23 7.38 -11.43
CA TYR A 99 -6.34 7.64 -12.36
C TYR A 99 -5.95 7.61 -13.86
N ILE A 100 -4.67 7.83 -14.19
CA ILE A 100 -4.19 7.74 -15.59
C ILE A 100 -3.80 6.33 -16.01
N GLN A 101 -3.70 5.38 -15.07
CA GLN A 101 -3.25 4.02 -15.37
C GLN A 101 -4.36 3.21 -16.03
N ARG A 102 -4.14 2.80 -17.29
CA ARG A 102 -5.14 2.07 -18.10
C ARG A 102 -4.87 0.57 -18.21
N ASN A 103 -3.63 0.14 -18.02
CA ASN A 103 -3.18 -1.24 -18.22
C ASN A 103 -2.96 -1.96 -16.89
N LEU A 104 -4.00 -2.01 -16.06
CA LEU A 104 -3.94 -2.68 -14.76
C LEU A 104 -3.91 -4.21 -14.94
N LYS A 105 -3.21 -4.89 -14.04
CA LYS A 105 -3.04 -6.35 -14.09
C LYS A 105 -3.61 -7.00 -12.83
N ILE A 106 -3.88 -8.31 -12.90
CA ILE A 106 -4.23 -9.07 -11.71
C ILE A 106 -3.01 -9.13 -10.78
N ILE A 107 -3.22 -8.69 -9.54
CA ILE A 107 -2.24 -8.70 -8.47
C ILE A 107 -2.21 -10.10 -7.84
N ALA A 108 -1.08 -10.81 -7.99
CA ALA A 108 -0.89 -12.15 -7.44
C ALA A 108 -1.12 -12.18 -5.91
N GLY A 109 -1.75 -13.23 -5.38
CA GLY A 109 -2.07 -13.33 -3.95
C GLY A 109 -3.23 -12.45 -3.47
N LEU A 110 -3.66 -11.45 -4.26
CA LEU A 110 -4.81 -10.58 -3.95
C LEU A 110 -6.01 -10.87 -4.87
N GLY A 111 -5.77 -11.34 -6.10
CA GLY A 111 -6.83 -11.66 -7.07
C GLY A 111 -7.59 -10.45 -7.62
N LYS A 112 -7.16 -9.23 -7.29
CA LYS A 112 -7.73 -7.96 -7.75
C LYS A 112 -6.93 -7.41 -8.92
N ILE A 113 -7.60 -6.67 -9.80
CA ILE A 113 -6.93 -5.85 -10.81
C ILE A 113 -6.36 -4.60 -10.12
N GLY A 114 -5.10 -4.24 -10.41
CA GLY A 114 -4.46 -3.09 -9.80
C GLY A 114 -3.08 -2.75 -10.35
N TRP A 115 -2.43 -1.81 -9.67
CA TRP A 115 -1.03 -1.43 -9.82
C TRP A 115 -0.24 -1.91 -8.59
N GLN A 116 1.02 -2.29 -8.76
CA GLN A 116 1.88 -2.73 -7.66
C GLN A 116 3.22 -1.99 -7.67
N ALA A 117 3.73 -1.69 -6.48
CA ALA A 117 5.07 -1.18 -6.20
C ALA A 117 5.83 -2.19 -5.35
#